data_AF-A0A529L9I1-F1
#
_entry.id   AF-A0A529L9I1-F1
#
_cell.length_a   1.000
_cell.length_b   1.000
_cell.length_c   1.000
_cell.angle_alpha   90.00
_cell.angle_beta   90.00
_cell.angle_gamma   90.00
#
_symmetry.space_group_name_H-M   'P 1'
#
loop_
_entity.id
_entity.type
_entity.pdbx_description
1 polymer ?
#
loop_
_entity_poly.entity_id
_entity_poly.type
_entity_poly.pdbx_seq_one_letter_code
_entity_poly.pdbx_strand_id
1 'polypeptide(L)'
;WHSAAQALAAAERHRQRVRNWARAVYQRAWVRGHMEGSNAGTEEMAGLIAETISEIARRKAALEQELPQLVMEILSDLIGAFDPGELLVRAVRHAIECQYSGAEVCLHVSPMQVDMLAREFARCDGQDGRPRVRIEP
;
A
#
# COMPACT_ATOMS: atom_id res chain seq x y z
N TRP A 1 87.99 0.25 -16.37
CA TRP A 1 87.43 -0.11 -15.05
C TRP A 1 86.46 0.95 -14.50
N HIS A 2 86.83 2.24 -14.41
CA HIS A 2 85.94 3.30 -13.91
C HIS A 2 84.62 3.49 -14.71
N SER A 3 84.66 3.39 -16.05
CA SER A 3 83.47 3.50 -16.91
C SER A 3 82.47 2.36 -16.72
N ALA A 4 82.95 1.14 -16.50
CA ALA A 4 82.11 -0.04 -16.24
C ALA A 4 81.36 0.07 -14.90
N ALA A 5 82.03 0.57 -13.85
CA ALA A 5 81.41 0.79 -12.55
C ALA A 5 80.31 1.87 -12.61
N GLN A 6 80.52 2.95 -13.36
CA GLN A 6 79.51 3.99 -13.57
C GLN A 6 78.31 3.49 -14.36
N ALA A 7 78.53 2.68 -15.41
CA ALA A 7 77.46 2.06 -16.18
C ALA A 7 76.60 1.13 -15.31
N LEU A 8 77.23 0.30 -14.48
CA LEU A 8 76.53 -0.57 -13.53
C LEU A 8 75.70 0.23 -12.52
N ALA A 9 76.26 1.30 -11.95
CA ALA A 9 75.55 2.17 -11.02
C ALA A 9 74.38 2.93 -11.69
N ALA A 10 74.50 3.27 -12.97
CA ALA A 10 73.40 3.87 -13.73
C ALA A 10 72.29 2.85 -14.02
N ALA A 11 72.65 1.61 -14.40
CA ALA A 11 71.72 0.52 -14.62
C ALA A 11 70.95 0.16 -13.35
N GLU A 12 71.61 0.08 -12.19
CA GLU A 12 70.96 -0.22 -10.91
C GLU A 12 69.98 0.88 -10.50
N ARG A 13 70.36 2.16 -10.67
CA ARG A 13 69.45 3.29 -10.45
C ARG A 13 68.25 3.25 -11.39
N HIS A 14 68.45 2.92 -12.65
CA HIS A 14 67.36 2.80 -13.61
C HIS A 14 66.43 1.64 -13.23
N ARG A 15 66.98 0.47 -12.89
CA ARG A 15 66.22 -0.69 -12.40
C ARG A 15 65.36 -0.33 -11.19
N GLN A 16 65.93 0.37 -10.22
CA GLN A 16 65.20 0.78 -9.03
C GLN A 16 64.07 1.77 -9.36
N ARG A 17 64.32 2.74 -10.25
CA ARG A 17 63.29 3.69 -10.71
C ARG A 17 62.13 2.97 -11.40
N VAL A 18 62.42 2.05 -12.32
CA VAL A 18 61.39 1.30 -13.05
C VAL A 18 60.58 0.44 -12.07
N ARG A 19 61.21 -0.22 -11.11
CA ARG A 19 60.50 -1.01 -10.08
C ARG A 19 59.59 -0.16 -9.21
N ASN A 20 60.08 0.99 -8.75
CA ASN A 20 59.29 1.91 -7.94
C ASN A 20 58.10 2.47 -8.74
N TRP A 21 58.33 2.84 -9.99
CA TRP A 21 57.28 3.31 -10.89
C TRP A 21 56.23 2.23 -11.14
N ALA A 22 56.64 1.00 -11.50
CA ALA A 22 55.74 -0.12 -11.73
C ALA A 22 54.89 -0.43 -10.49
N ARG A 23 55.49 -0.40 -9.30
CA ARG A 23 54.77 -0.58 -8.03
C ARG A 23 53.75 0.53 -7.79
N ALA A 24 54.12 1.79 -8.04
CA ALA A 24 53.22 2.92 -7.87
C ALA A 24 52.02 2.86 -8.84
N VAL A 25 52.26 2.47 -10.10
CA VAL A 25 51.19 2.28 -11.10
C VAL A 25 50.26 1.15 -10.69
N TYR A 26 50.82 -0.01 -10.29
CA TYR A 26 50.05 -1.15 -9.82
C TYR A 26 49.16 -0.78 -8.62
N GLN A 27 49.72 -0.11 -7.62
CA GLN A 27 48.98 0.29 -6.42
C GLN A 27 47.83 1.26 -6.75
N ARG A 28 48.06 2.22 -7.65
CA ARG A 28 47.00 3.15 -8.09
C ARG A 28 45.88 2.41 -8.83
N ALA A 29 46.25 1.47 -9.70
CA ALA A 29 45.27 0.66 -10.43
C ALA A 29 44.46 -0.21 -9.47
N TRP A 30 45.11 -0.81 -8.47
CA TRP A 30 44.46 -1.64 -7.46
C TRP A 30 43.47 -0.84 -6.60
N VAL A 31 43.89 0.31 -6.06
CA VAL A 31 43.00 1.19 -5.27
C VAL A 31 41.81 1.65 -6.10
N ARG A 32 42.04 2.05 -7.35
CA ARG A 32 40.98 2.48 -8.25
C ARG A 32 39.99 1.35 -8.52
N GLY A 33 40.47 0.18 -8.94
CA GLY A 33 39.62 -0.96 -9.24
C GLY A 33 38.83 -1.43 -8.01
N HIS A 34 39.42 -1.36 -6.82
CA HIS A 34 38.73 -1.68 -5.58
C HIS A 34 37.58 -0.71 -5.28
N MET A 35 37.83 0.60 -5.42
CA MET A 35 36.81 1.63 -5.20
C MET A 35 35.70 1.57 -6.26
N GLU A 36 36.06 1.42 -7.54
CA GLU A 36 35.09 1.25 -8.64
C GLU A 36 34.24 -0.01 -8.43
N GLY A 37 34.86 -1.14 -8.06
CA GLY A 37 34.15 -2.38 -7.78
C GLY A 37 33.23 -2.27 -6.57
N SER A 38 33.66 -1.59 -5.50
CA SER A 38 32.83 -1.35 -4.32
C SER A 38 31.63 -0.48 -4.66
N ASN A 39 31.82 0.59 -5.42
CA ASN A 39 30.73 1.48 -5.83
C ASN A 39 29.75 0.76 -6.76
N ALA A 40 30.25 0.05 -7.77
CA ALA A 40 29.41 -0.74 -8.68
C ALA A 40 28.59 -1.79 -7.90
N GLY A 41 29.19 -2.49 -6.94
CA GLY A 41 28.48 -3.44 -6.10
C GLY A 41 27.40 -2.79 -5.23
N THR A 42 27.66 -1.60 -4.68
CA THR A 42 26.64 -0.86 -3.91
C THR A 42 25.48 -0.39 -4.78
N GLU A 43 25.75 0.05 -6.02
CA GLU A 43 24.73 0.47 -6.98
C GLU A 43 23.87 -0.71 -7.43
N GLU A 44 24.48 -1.85 -7.76
CA GLU A 44 23.77 -3.08 -8.12
C GLU A 44 22.86 -3.55 -6.97
N MET A 45 23.39 -3.60 -5.74
CA MET A 45 22.61 -3.99 -4.57
C MET A 45 21.44 -3.02 -4.31
N ALA A 46 21.66 -1.71 -4.45
CA ALA A 46 20.60 -0.72 -4.32
C ALA A 46 19.51 -0.92 -5.38
N GLY A 47 19.90 -1.24 -6.62
CA GLY A 47 18.98 -1.60 -7.69
C GLY A 47 18.09 -2.80 -7.36
N LEU A 48 18.70 -3.89 -6.89
CA LEU A 48 17.98 -5.12 -6.48
C LEU A 48 17.00 -4.86 -5.32
N ILE A 49 17.43 -4.06 -4.34
CA ILE A 49 16.56 -3.66 -3.22
C ILE A 49 15.37 -2.84 -3.73
N ALA A 50 15.60 -1.85 -4.59
CA ALA A 50 14.55 -0.99 -5.12
C ALA A 50 13.53 -1.78 -5.97
N GLU A 51 14.01 -2.73 -6.78
CA GLU A 51 13.16 -3.64 -7.56
C GLU A 51 12.30 -4.51 -6.64
N THR A 52 12.91 -5.11 -5.63
CA THR A 52 12.22 -5.97 -4.65
C THR A 52 11.15 -5.18 -3.89
N ILE A 53 11.47 -3.97 -3.42
CA ILE A 53 10.51 -3.10 -2.73
C ILE A 53 9.33 -2.76 -3.65
N SER A 54 9.61 -2.45 -4.92
CA SER A 54 8.56 -2.16 -5.90
C SER A 54 7.66 -3.38 -6.15
N GLU A 55 8.22 -4.59 -6.20
CA GLU A 55 7.43 -5.81 -6.36
C GLU A 55 6.55 -6.09 -5.14
N ILE A 56 7.07 -5.92 -3.93
CA ILE A 56 6.31 -6.05 -2.68
C ILE A 56 5.16 -5.03 -2.66
N ALA A 57 5.43 -3.78 -3.04
CA ALA A 57 4.40 -2.74 -3.09
C ALA A 57 3.27 -3.10 -4.08
N ARG A 58 3.61 -3.62 -5.27
CA ARG A 58 2.61 -4.09 -6.25
C ARG A 58 1.76 -5.23 -5.69
N ARG A 59 2.38 -6.25 -5.07
CA ARG A 59 1.67 -7.39 -4.48
C ARG A 59 0.75 -6.95 -3.33
N LYS A 60 1.23 -6.03 -2.48
CA LYS A 60 0.41 -5.45 -1.41
C LYS A 60 -0.80 -4.72 -1.97
N ALA A 61 -0.62 -3.89 -3.00
CA ALA A 61 -1.72 -3.16 -3.61
C ALA A 61 -2.77 -4.09 -4.23
N ALA A 62 -2.35 -5.19 -4.85
CA ALA A 62 -3.28 -6.21 -5.36
C ALA A 62 -4.10 -6.84 -4.21
N LEU A 63 -3.44 -7.23 -3.12
CA LEU A 63 -4.13 -7.78 -1.94
C LEU A 63 -5.10 -6.78 -1.30
N GLU A 64 -4.71 -5.50 -1.22
CA GLU A 64 -5.58 -4.43 -0.71
C GLU A 64 -6.84 -4.24 -1.56
N GLN A 65 -6.80 -4.58 -2.85
CA GLN A 65 -7.96 -4.53 -3.76
C GLN A 65 -8.81 -5.80 -3.71
N GLU A 66 -8.19 -6.98 -3.61
CA GLU A 66 -8.87 -8.28 -3.66
C GLU A 66 -9.52 -8.67 -2.33
N LEU A 67 -8.87 -8.37 -1.19
CA LEU A 67 -9.37 -8.77 0.14
C LEU A 67 -10.76 -8.20 0.48
N PRO A 68 -11.07 -6.92 0.22
CA PRO A 68 -12.41 -6.39 0.49
C PRO A 68 -13.49 -7.10 -0.32
N GLN A 69 -13.21 -7.44 -1.57
CA GLN A 69 -14.15 -8.15 -2.44
C GLN A 69 -14.44 -9.55 -1.87
N LEU A 70 -13.39 -10.29 -1.50
CA LEU A 70 -13.53 -11.61 -0.88
C LEU A 70 -14.33 -11.54 0.43
N VAL A 71 -14.10 -10.54 1.28
CA VAL A 71 -14.87 -10.35 2.51
C VAL A 71 -16.34 -10.09 2.21
N MET A 72 -16.65 -9.26 1.21
CA MET A 72 -18.02 -9.00 0.79
C MET A 72 -18.71 -10.22 0.20
N GLU A 73 -18.01 -11.05 -0.57
CA GLU A 73 -18.51 -12.33 -1.07
C GLU A 73 -18.86 -13.27 0.09
N ILE A 74 -17.93 -13.45 1.05
CA ILE A 74 -18.17 -14.29 2.23
C ILE A 74 -19.35 -13.78 3.06
N LEU A 75 -19.44 -12.46 3.29
CA LEU A 75 -20.56 -11.87 4.02
C LEU A 75 -21.88 -12.08 3.28
N SER A 76 -21.88 -11.97 1.94
CA SER A 76 -23.07 -12.20 1.12
C SER A 76 -23.53 -13.66 1.19
N ASP A 77 -22.59 -14.60 1.17
CA ASP A 77 -22.87 -16.03 1.31
C ASP A 77 -23.39 -16.39 2.71
N LEU A 78 -22.79 -15.81 3.76
CA LEU A 78 -23.11 -16.11 5.15
C LEU A 78 -24.43 -15.50 5.61
N ILE A 79 -24.70 -14.27 5.17
CA ILE A 79 -25.95 -13.56 5.50
C ILE A 79 -27.09 -14.01 4.58
N GLY A 80 -26.75 -14.55 3.40
CA GLY A 80 -27.71 -14.84 2.34
C GLY A 80 -28.35 -13.58 1.77
N ALA A 81 -29.34 -13.75 0.89
CA ALA A 81 -30.18 -12.64 0.46
C ALA A 81 -31.12 -12.25 1.60
N PHE A 82 -30.99 -11.02 2.11
CA PHE A 82 -31.99 -10.47 3.01
C PHE A 82 -33.36 -10.43 2.31
N ASP A 83 -34.41 -10.75 3.06
CA ASP A 83 -35.77 -10.51 2.58
C ASP A 83 -35.91 -9.00 2.24
N PRO A 84 -36.36 -8.65 1.02
CA PRO A 84 -36.45 -7.25 0.60
C PRO A 84 -37.30 -6.37 1.53
N GLY A 85 -38.30 -6.96 2.18
CA GLY A 85 -39.13 -6.26 3.15
C GLY A 85 -38.37 -5.94 4.43
N GLU A 86 -37.61 -6.90 4.97
CA GLU A 86 -36.81 -6.70 6.19
C GLU A 86 -35.70 -5.65 6.00
N LEU A 87 -35.04 -5.66 4.83
CA LEU A 87 -34.05 -4.65 4.46
C LEU A 87 -34.65 -3.24 4.40
N LEU A 88 -35.83 -3.10 3.78
CA LEU A 88 -36.54 -1.83 3.68
C LEU A 88 -36.86 -1.27 5.06
N VAL A 89 -37.41 -2.10 5.97
CA VAL A 89 -37.75 -1.70 7.34
C VAL A 89 -36.49 -1.25 8.10
N ARG A 90 -35.39 -2.01 8.02
CA ARG A 90 -34.13 -1.64 8.68
C ARG A 90 -33.52 -0.35 8.13
N ALA A 91 -33.52 -0.17 6.80
CA ALA A 91 -33.01 1.03 6.17
C ALA A 91 -33.82 2.28 6.55
N VAL A 92 -35.15 2.18 6.52
CA VAL A 92 -36.05 3.28 6.91
C VAL A 92 -35.89 3.61 8.40
N ARG A 93 -35.78 2.60 9.26
CA ARG A 93 -35.55 2.79 10.70
C ARG A 93 -34.24 3.53 10.96
N HIS A 94 -33.15 3.09 10.32
CA HIS A 94 -31.84 3.71 10.46
C HIS A 94 -31.83 5.17 10.00
N ALA A 95 -32.45 5.47 8.85
CA ALA A 95 -32.56 6.84 8.35
C ALA A 95 -33.34 7.75 9.32
N ILE A 96 -34.45 7.26 9.87
CA ILE A 96 -35.27 7.99 10.82
C ILE A 96 -34.51 8.26 12.14
N GLU A 97 -33.81 7.25 12.66
CA GLU A 97 -33.06 7.35 13.92
C GLU A 97 -31.80 8.23 13.80
N CYS A 98 -31.06 8.14 12.70
CA CYS A 98 -29.80 8.88 12.53
C CYS A 98 -29.97 10.32 12.04
N GLN A 99 -31.02 10.61 11.26
CA GLN A 99 -31.16 11.89 10.55
C GLN A 99 -32.35 12.73 11.02
N TYR A 100 -33.33 12.12 11.68
CA TYR A 100 -34.61 12.78 11.99
C TYR A 100 -35.04 12.64 13.45
N SER A 101 -34.09 12.43 14.38
CA SER A 101 -34.36 12.39 15.81
C SER A 101 -35.08 13.69 16.26
N GLY A 102 -36.37 13.58 16.57
CA GLY A 102 -37.22 14.70 17.01
C GLY A 102 -38.01 15.43 15.91
N ALA A 103 -37.97 14.98 14.65
CA ALA A 103 -38.74 15.56 13.55
C ALA A 103 -40.00 14.72 13.20
N GLU A 104 -40.98 15.35 12.55
CA GLU A 104 -42.12 14.67 11.93
C GLU A 104 -41.73 14.24 10.50
N VAL A 105 -41.84 12.95 10.20
CA VAL A 105 -41.38 12.34 8.93
C VAL A 105 -42.57 11.77 8.17
N CYS A 106 -42.72 12.13 6.89
CA CYS A 106 -43.71 11.53 6.00
C CYS A 106 -43.03 10.62 4.98
N LEU A 107 -43.34 9.33 5.01
CA LEU A 107 -42.85 8.30 4.09
C LEU A 107 -43.87 8.09 2.97
N HIS A 108 -43.48 8.37 1.73
CA HIS A 108 -44.25 8.00 0.55
C HIS A 108 -43.75 6.65 0.04
N VAL A 109 -44.60 5.63 0.06
CA VAL A 109 -44.20 4.24 -0.23
C VAL A 109 -45.24 3.56 -1.10
N SER A 110 -44.79 2.58 -1.90
CA SER A 110 -45.71 1.82 -2.75
C SER A 110 -46.86 1.23 -1.94
N PRO A 111 -48.11 1.23 -2.46
CA PRO A 111 -49.27 0.66 -1.77
C PRO A 111 -49.06 -0.77 -1.27
N MET A 112 -48.22 -1.55 -1.95
CA MET A 112 -47.89 -2.93 -1.57
C MET A 112 -47.04 -3.04 -0.29
N GLN A 113 -46.42 -1.94 0.16
CA GLN A 113 -45.50 -1.88 1.30
C GLN A 113 -46.04 -1.08 2.48
N VAL A 114 -47.15 -0.35 2.29
CA VAL A 114 -47.79 0.50 3.31
C VAL A 114 -48.09 -0.29 4.58
N ASP A 115 -48.75 -1.44 4.46
CA ASP A 115 -49.16 -2.25 5.62
C ASP A 115 -47.97 -2.77 6.43
N MET A 116 -46.88 -3.11 5.74
CA MET A 116 -45.66 -3.61 6.37
C MET A 116 -44.98 -2.51 7.19
N LEU A 117 -44.78 -1.33 6.60
CA LEU A 117 -44.15 -0.20 7.28
C LEU A 117 -45.06 0.39 8.37
N ALA A 118 -46.37 0.40 8.17
CA ALA A 118 -47.33 0.91 9.16
C ALA A 118 -47.33 0.08 10.44
N ARG A 119 -47.19 -1.26 10.33
CA ARG A 119 -47.08 -2.13 11.51
C ARG A 119 -45.78 -1.90 12.28
N GLU A 120 -44.67 -1.73 11.56
CA GLU A 120 -43.35 -1.56 12.15
C GLU A 120 -43.17 -0.21 12.85
N PHE A 121 -43.66 0.87 12.24
CA PHE A 121 -43.56 2.23 12.78
C PHE A 121 -44.79 2.68 13.58
N ALA A 122 -45.72 1.77 13.91
CA ALA A 122 -46.91 2.07 14.71
C ALA A 122 -46.58 2.67 16.11
N ARG A 123 -45.37 2.41 16.63
CA ARG A 123 -44.89 2.91 17.93
C ARG A 123 -44.10 4.24 17.83
N CYS A 124 -43.97 4.79 16.62
CA CYS A 124 -43.30 6.06 16.35
C CYS A 124 -44.35 7.19 16.31
N ASP A 125 -44.87 7.53 17.49
CA ASP A 125 -45.98 8.44 17.71
C ASP A 125 -45.55 9.88 18.04
N GLY A 126 -44.25 10.15 18.19
CA GLY A 126 -43.73 11.45 18.61
C GLY A 126 -43.48 11.58 20.12
N GLN A 127 -43.74 10.53 20.92
CA GLN A 127 -43.56 10.56 22.38
C GLN A 127 -42.19 10.01 22.82
N ASP A 128 -41.73 10.39 24.01
CA ASP A 128 -40.45 9.95 24.59
C ASP A 128 -39.21 10.18 23.68
N GLY A 129 -39.20 11.28 22.92
CA GLY A 129 -38.10 11.63 22.01
C GLY A 129 -38.05 10.81 20.71
N ARG A 130 -39.06 9.97 20.46
CA ARG A 130 -39.19 9.22 19.21
C ARG A 130 -39.75 10.11 18.10
N PRO A 131 -39.30 9.96 16.85
CA PRO A 131 -39.84 10.70 15.72
C PRO A 131 -41.29 10.27 15.42
N ARG A 132 -42.10 11.21 14.94
CA ARG A 132 -43.48 10.94 14.52
C ARG A 132 -43.49 10.57 13.04
N VAL A 133 -43.96 9.37 12.71
CA VAL A 133 -43.87 8.83 11.34
C VAL A 133 -45.27 8.70 10.74
N ARG A 134 -45.49 9.33 9.59
CA ARG A 134 -46.69 9.19 8.76
C ARG A 134 -46.33 8.41 7.50
N ILE A 135 -47.18 7.47 7.11
CA ILE A 135 -46.96 6.64 5.92
C ILE A 135 -48.11 6.91 4.95
N GLU A 136 -47.74 7.32 3.75
CA GLU A 136 -48.65 7.67 2.66
C GLU A 136 -48.34 6.77 1.44
N PRO A 137 -49.37 6.27 0.73
CA PRO A 137 -49.22 5.41 -0.45
C PRO A 137 -48.70 6.14 -1.70
#